data_AF-A0A644ZAG5-F1
#
_entry.id   AF-A0A644ZAG5-F1
#
_cell.length_a   1.000
_cell.length_b   1.000
_cell.length_c   1.000
_cell.angle_alpha   90.00
_cell.angle_beta   90.00
_cell.angle_gamma   90.00
#
_symmetry.space_group_name_H-M   'P 1'
#
loop_
_entity.id
_entity.type
_entity.pdbx_description
1 polymer ?
#
loop_
_entity_poly.entity_id
_entity_poly.type
_entity_poly.pdbx_seq_one_letter_code
_entity_poly.pdbx_strand_id
1 'polypeptide(L)'
;MSIVCADSMDETRAVAQMHPDLMITEPVELIGTGQAADLSYVKTSVDAIISIDPNIGILVGGGISSSEDVYNVIMAGADATGSSSGIVKAADPYAMVHEMLAALRQAWDDRHK
;
A
#
# COMPACT_ATOMS: atom_id res chain seq x y z
N MET A 1 -12.65 -12.25 -6.52
CA MET A 1 -11.95 -11.38 -5.56
C MET A 1 -11.05 -12.19 -4.66
N SER A 2 -9.81 -12.36 -5.09
CA SER A 2 -8.67 -12.78 -4.29
C SER A 2 -7.79 -11.56 -3.96
N ILE A 3 -7.27 -11.53 -2.74
CA ILE A 3 -6.25 -10.57 -2.31
C ILE A 3 -5.08 -11.40 -1.81
N VAL A 4 -3.90 -11.21 -2.40
CA VAL A 4 -2.72 -12.04 -2.11
C VAL A 4 -1.56 -11.18 -1.65
N CYS A 5 -0.96 -11.53 -0.52
CA CYS A 5 0.23 -10.86 0.00
C CYS A 5 1.50 -11.46 -0.60
N ALA A 6 2.51 -10.62 -0.76
CA ALA A 6 3.87 -11.01 -1.07
C ALA A 6 4.83 -10.19 -0.20
N ASP A 7 5.81 -10.86 0.40
CA ASP A 7 6.72 -10.25 1.38
C ASP A 7 8.02 -9.70 0.77
N SER A 8 8.26 -10.01 -0.49
CA SER A 8 9.49 -9.71 -1.22
C SER A 8 9.19 -9.44 -2.70
N MET A 9 10.15 -8.83 -3.40
CA MET A 9 10.01 -8.56 -4.83
C MET A 9 9.98 -9.83 -5.69
N ASP A 10 10.61 -10.91 -5.23
CA ASP A 10 10.58 -12.20 -5.93
C ASP A 10 9.21 -12.86 -5.80
N GLU A 11 8.64 -12.88 -4.58
CA GLU A 11 7.26 -13.33 -4.37
C GLU A 11 6.27 -12.43 -5.10
N THR A 12 6.48 -11.11 -5.09
CA THR A 12 5.60 -10.16 -5.78
C THR A 12 5.49 -10.51 -7.26
N ARG A 13 6.62 -10.78 -7.93
CA ARG A 13 6.61 -11.19 -9.34
C ARG A 13 5.99 -12.56 -9.53
N ALA A 14 6.28 -13.52 -8.66
CA ALA A 14 5.73 -14.88 -8.75
C ALA A 14 4.20 -14.88 -8.59
N VAL A 15 3.68 -14.12 -7.62
CA VAL A 15 2.24 -14.01 -7.35
C VAL A 15 1.52 -13.24 -8.45
N ALA A 16 2.13 -12.18 -9.01
CA ALA A 16 1.54 -11.42 -10.11
C ALA A 16 1.26 -12.31 -11.36
N GLN A 17 2.09 -13.33 -11.61
CA GLN A 17 1.85 -14.31 -12.70
C GLN A 17 0.58 -15.15 -12.51
N MET A 18 0.00 -15.16 -11.30
CA MET A 18 -1.26 -15.83 -11.02
C MET A 18 -2.48 -14.93 -11.24
N HIS A 19 -2.28 -13.68 -11.67
CA HIS A 19 -3.34 -12.71 -11.97
C HIS A 19 -4.42 -12.57 -10.86
N PRO A 20 -4.04 -12.30 -9.59
CA PRO A 20 -5.02 -12.02 -8.53
C PRO A 20 -5.78 -10.71 -8.78
N ASP A 21 -6.95 -10.54 -8.17
CA ASP A 21 -7.70 -9.28 -8.29
C ASP A 21 -6.95 -8.10 -7.62
N LEU A 22 -6.26 -8.35 -6.51
CA LEU A 22 -5.46 -7.36 -5.78
C LEU A 22 -4.20 -8.01 -5.18
N MET A 23 -3.08 -7.30 -5.23
CA MET A 23 -1.85 -7.69 -4.55
C MET A 23 -1.53 -6.75 -3.38
N ILE A 24 -1.05 -7.34 -2.28
CA ILE A 24 -0.45 -6.60 -1.16
C ILE A 24 1.07 -6.79 -1.22
N THR A 25 1.81 -5.73 -1.51
CA THR A 25 3.27 -5.74 -1.41
C THR A 25 3.68 -5.14 -0.07
N GLU A 26 4.25 -5.96 0.81
CA GLU A 26 4.52 -5.58 2.19
C GLU A 26 5.89 -6.13 2.62
N PRO A 27 6.94 -5.29 2.75
CA PRO A 27 8.23 -5.75 3.24
C PRO A 27 8.13 -6.24 4.68
N VAL A 28 8.50 -7.50 4.93
CA VAL A 28 8.34 -8.15 6.24
C VAL A 28 9.05 -7.38 7.37
N GLU A 29 10.18 -6.74 7.05
CA GLU A 29 10.99 -5.97 7.97
C GLU A 29 10.32 -4.68 8.48
N LEU A 30 9.26 -4.22 7.80
CA LEU A 30 8.52 -3.00 8.16
C LEU A 30 7.21 -3.29 8.89
N ILE A 31 6.80 -4.55 8.99
CA ILE A 31 5.53 -4.92 9.64
C ILE A 31 5.59 -4.55 11.13
N GLY A 32 4.68 -3.68 11.56
CA GLY A 32 4.53 -3.28 12.96
C GLY A 32 5.61 -2.35 13.52
N THR A 33 6.55 -1.89 12.69
CA THR A 33 7.60 -0.93 13.10
C THR A 33 7.10 0.50 13.19
N GLY A 34 6.02 0.82 12.46
CA GLY A 34 5.53 2.19 12.26
C GLY A 34 6.34 2.98 11.23
N GLN A 35 7.25 2.33 10.51
CA GLN A 35 8.05 2.93 9.45
C GLN A 35 7.55 2.44 8.10
N ALA A 36 6.94 3.34 7.32
CA ALA A 36 6.44 3.03 5.99
C ALA A 36 7.58 2.67 5.01
N ALA A 37 7.24 1.91 3.97
CA ALA A 37 8.16 1.59 2.90
C ALA A 37 8.66 2.85 2.17
N ASP A 38 9.93 2.81 1.75
CA ASP A 38 10.51 3.88 0.93
C ASP A 38 9.72 4.02 -0.39
N LEU A 39 9.50 5.25 -0.86
CA LEU A 39 8.76 5.50 -2.10
C LEU A 39 9.41 4.88 -3.34
N SER A 40 10.73 4.63 -3.31
CA SER A 40 11.43 3.87 -4.34
C SER A 40 11.02 2.40 -4.37
N TYR A 41 10.80 1.78 -3.21
CA TYR A 41 10.23 0.43 -3.12
C TYR A 41 8.82 0.43 -3.70
N VAL A 42 7.96 1.36 -3.27
CA VAL A 42 6.57 1.48 -3.75
C VAL A 42 6.51 1.53 -5.28
N LYS A 43 7.29 2.43 -5.89
CA LYS A 43 7.35 2.56 -7.36
C LYS A 43 7.85 1.29 -8.04
N THR A 44 8.90 0.68 -7.50
CA THR A 44 9.48 -0.56 -8.06
C THR A 44 8.48 -1.72 -8.00
N SER A 45 7.74 -1.85 -6.91
CA SER A 45 6.68 -2.86 -6.73
C SER A 45 5.54 -2.62 -7.72
N VAL A 46 5.08 -1.37 -7.83
CA VAL A 46 4.01 -0.99 -8.76
C VAL A 46 4.40 -1.28 -10.20
N ASP A 47 5.58 -0.82 -10.62
CA ASP A 47 6.08 -1.03 -11.98
C ASP A 47 6.24 -2.53 -12.30
N ALA A 48 6.72 -3.33 -11.35
CA ALA A 48 6.86 -4.77 -11.53
C ALA A 48 5.51 -5.45 -11.75
N ILE A 49 4.48 -5.11 -10.98
CA ILE A 49 3.14 -5.70 -11.12
C ILE A 49 2.48 -5.25 -12.43
N ILE A 50 2.49 -3.95 -12.73
CA ILE A 50 1.90 -3.40 -13.96
C ILE A 50 2.56 -4.00 -15.21
N SER A 51 3.86 -4.27 -15.16
CA SER A 51 4.60 -4.91 -16.27
C SER A 51 4.15 -6.34 -16.56
N ILE A 52 3.54 -7.01 -15.58
CA ILE A 52 3.03 -8.38 -15.70
C ILE A 52 1.55 -8.35 -16.06
N ASP A 53 0.73 -7.59 -15.33
CA ASP A 53 -0.68 -7.40 -15.63
C ASP A 53 -1.19 -6.06 -15.06
N PRO A 54 -1.55 -5.09 -15.92
CA PRO A 54 -2.06 -3.79 -15.50
C PRO A 54 -3.47 -3.85 -14.90
N ASN A 55 -4.15 -4.99 -14.93
CA ASN A 55 -5.47 -5.15 -14.32
C ASN A 55 -5.42 -5.58 -12.85
N ILE A 56 -4.25 -5.97 -12.33
CA ILE A 56 -4.06 -6.28 -10.92
C ILE A 56 -4.08 -4.97 -10.14
N GLY A 57 -4.98 -4.84 -9.16
CA GLY A 57 -4.93 -3.70 -8.25
C GLY A 57 -3.77 -3.83 -7.24
N ILE A 58 -3.15 -2.72 -6.88
CA ILE A 58 -1.93 -2.71 -6.09
C ILE A 58 -2.15 -2.01 -4.75
N LEU A 59 -2.01 -2.77 -3.66
CA LEU A 59 -2.01 -2.28 -2.29
C LEU A 59 -0.60 -2.36 -1.72
N VAL A 60 -0.06 -1.25 -1.24
CA VAL A 60 1.24 -1.26 -0.55
C VAL A 60 1.03 -1.17 0.96
N GLY A 61 1.53 -2.17 1.66
CA GLY A 61 1.45 -2.31 3.12
C GLY A 61 2.81 -2.15 3.80
N GLY A 62 2.86 -2.46 5.10
CA GLY A 62 4.08 -2.37 5.90
C GLY A 62 4.27 -0.99 6.54
N GLY A 63 4.20 -0.94 7.87
CA GLY A 63 4.61 0.21 8.67
C GLY A 63 3.81 1.51 8.51
N ILE A 64 2.74 1.55 7.71
CA ILE A 64 1.85 2.71 7.54
C ILE A 64 1.27 3.14 8.89
N SER A 65 1.61 4.34 9.34
CA SER A 65 1.26 4.82 10.69
C SER A 65 0.67 6.23 10.72
N SER A 66 0.68 6.93 9.60
CA SER A 66 0.16 8.29 9.47
C SER A 66 -0.68 8.49 8.20
N SER A 67 -1.47 9.55 8.19
CA SER A 67 -2.19 10.02 6.99
C SER A 67 -1.22 10.50 5.89
N GLU A 68 -0.05 11.01 6.25
CA GLU A 68 1.02 11.37 5.30
C GLU A 68 1.58 10.14 4.58
N ASP A 69 1.81 9.02 5.29
CA ASP A 69 2.21 7.75 4.66
C ASP A 69 1.19 7.32 3.61
N VAL A 70 -0.10 7.39 3.96
CA VAL A 70 -1.21 7.06 3.04
C VAL A 70 -1.16 7.93 1.80
N TYR A 71 -1.06 9.25 1.96
CA TYR A 71 -1.00 10.17 0.83
C TYR A 71 0.20 9.87 -0.08
N ASN A 72 1.38 9.69 0.51
CA ASN A 72 2.63 9.49 -0.24
C ASN A 72 2.64 8.17 -1.01
N VAL A 73 2.13 7.08 -0.44
CA VAL A 73 2.04 5.76 -1.09
C VAL A 73 1.11 5.80 -2.31
N ILE A 74 -0.05 6.44 -2.19
CA ILE A 74 -1.02 6.56 -3.29
C ILE A 74 -0.45 7.45 -4.41
N MET A 75 0.20 8.55 -4.05
CA MET A 75 0.90 9.42 -5.01
C MET A 75 2.09 8.73 -5.70
N ALA A 76 2.70 7.75 -5.04
CA ALA A 76 3.81 6.97 -5.60
C ALA A 76 3.36 5.89 -6.60
N GLY A 77 2.06 5.65 -6.76
CA GLY A 77 1.52 4.78 -7.80
C GLY A 77 0.59 3.68 -7.32
N ALA A 78 0.54 3.41 -6.01
CA ALA A 78 -0.35 2.40 -5.45
C ALA A 78 -1.83 2.79 -5.61
N ASP A 79 -2.70 1.81 -5.80
CA ASP A 79 -4.15 2.01 -5.86
C ASP A 79 -4.77 2.05 -4.45
N ALA A 80 -4.12 1.37 -3.50
CA ALA A 80 -4.55 1.28 -2.12
C ALA A 80 -3.36 1.18 -1.15
N THR A 81 -3.65 1.30 0.14
CA THR A 81 -2.70 1.02 1.22
C THR A 81 -3.43 0.44 2.43
N GLY A 82 -2.70 -0.07 3.41
CA GLY A 82 -3.26 -0.70 4.61
C GLY A 82 -2.49 -0.34 5.88
N SER A 83 -3.21 -0.10 6.97
CA SER A 83 -2.64 0.09 8.30
C SER A 83 -3.37 -0.80 9.31
N SER A 84 -2.59 -1.47 10.17
CA SER A 84 -3.12 -2.28 11.27
C SER A 84 -2.79 -1.64 12.62
N SER A 85 -1.52 -1.72 13.05
CA SER A 85 -1.10 -1.17 14.34
C SER A 85 -1.15 0.35 14.40
N GLY A 86 -0.98 1.04 13.27
CA GLY A 86 -1.09 2.51 13.20
C GLY A 86 -2.48 3.00 13.62
N ILE A 87 -3.53 2.27 13.23
CA ILE A 87 -4.91 2.56 13.63
C ILE A 87 -5.21 2.01 15.03
N VAL A 88 -4.98 0.72 15.27
CA VAL A 88 -5.45 0.04 16.49
C VAL A 88 -4.76 0.55 17.75
N LYS A 89 -3.51 1.01 17.64
CA LYS A 89 -2.73 1.53 18.78
C LYS A 89 -2.74 3.06 18.87
N ALA A 90 -3.46 3.76 17.99
CA ALA A 90 -3.59 5.21 18.06
C ALA A 90 -4.26 5.64 19.37
N ALA A 91 -3.95 6.85 19.85
CA ALA A 91 -4.63 7.44 21.01
C ALA A 91 -6.14 7.57 20.77
N ASP A 92 -6.53 7.87 19.53
CA ASP A 92 -7.91 7.85 19.05
C ASP A 92 -7.99 7.12 17.70
N PRO A 93 -8.37 5.82 17.70
CA PRO A 93 -8.48 5.03 16.47
C PRO A 93 -9.50 5.56 15.48
N TYR A 94 -10.58 6.18 15.94
CA TYR A 94 -11.62 6.74 15.05
C TYR A 94 -11.07 7.95 14.31
N ALA A 95 -10.42 8.87 15.03
CA ALA A 95 -9.76 10.01 14.42
C ALA A 95 -8.70 9.57 13.40
N MET A 96 -7.85 8.60 13.76
CA MET A 96 -6.80 8.08 12.87
C MET A 96 -7.37 7.50 11.56
N VAL A 97 -8.44 6.70 11.64
CA VAL A 97 -9.12 6.19 10.43
C VAL A 97 -9.64 7.34 9.57
N HIS A 98 -10.29 8.33 10.18
CA HIS A 98 -10.82 9.47 9.43
C HIS A 98 -9.72 10.28 8.72
N GLU A 99 -8.59 10.53 9.40
CA GLU A 99 -7.43 11.22 8.82
C GLU A 99 -6.83 10.43 7.65
N MET A 100 -6.63 9.13 7.81
CA MET A 100 -6.10 8.27 6.76
C MET A 100 -7.03 8.20 5.54
N LEU A 101 -8.35 8.08 5.75
CA LEU A 101 -9.32 8.08 4.66
C LEU A 101 -9.41 9.43 3.94
N ALA A 102 -9.30 10.54 4.67
CA ALA A 102 -9.25 11.88 4.08
C ALA A 102 -8.00 12.05 3.21
N ALA A 103 -6.83 11.59 3.69
CA ALA A 103 -5.59 11.62 2.92
C ALA A 103 -5.65 10.75 1.66
N LEU A 104 -6.24 9.55 1.75
CA LEU A 104 -6.50 8.69 0.58
C LEU A 104 -7.36 9.41 -0.47
N ARG A 105 -8.48 10.03 -0.04
CA ARG A 105 -9.37 10.80 -0.92
C ARG A 105 -8.63 11.93 -1.60
N GLN A 106 -7.87 12.70 -0.83
CA GLN A 106 -7.07 13.82 -1.35
C GLN A 106 -6.03 13.34 -2.37
N ALA A 107 -5.25 12.31 -2.03
CA ALA A 107 -4.23 11.77 -2.94
C ALA A 107 -4.84 11.24 -4.24
N TRP A 108 -6.01 10.59 -4.17
CA TRP A 108 -6.72 10.18 -5.37
C TRP A 108 -7.11 11.37 -6.23
N ASP A 109 -7.71 12.40 -5.64
CA ASP A 109 -8.13 13.62 -6.35
C ASP A 109 -6.93 14.33 -6.99
N ASP A 110 -5.80 14.41 -6.27
CA ASP A 110 -4.58 15.05 -6.77
C ASP A 110 -3.91 14.25 -7.91
N ARG A 111 -3.98 12.91 -7.88
CA ARG A 111 -3.42 12.04 -8.93
C ARG A 111 -4.28 12.00 -10.21
N HIS A 112 -5.58 12.28 -10.12
CA HIS A 112 -6.53 12.16 -11.24
C HIS A 112 -7.06 13.52 -11.75
N LYS A 113 -6.38 14.61 -11.43
CA LYS A 113 -6.62 15.93 -12.00
C LYS A 113 -6.12 16.06 -13.44
#